data_AF-A0A329QT98-F1
#
_entry.id   AF-A0A329QT98-F1
#
_cell.length_a   1.000
_cell.length_b   1.000
_cell.length_c   1.000
_cell.angle_alpha   90.00
_cell.angle_beta   90.00
_cell.angle_gamma   90.00
#
_symmetry.space_group_name_H-M   'P 1'
#
loop_
_entity.id
_entity.type
_entity.pdbx_description
1 polymer ?
#
loop_
_entity_poly.entity_id
_entity_poly.type
_entity_poly.pdbx_seq_one_letter_code
_entity_poly.pdbx_strand_id
1 'polypeptide(L)'
;MRHLVIAIITAVLLLIGACAGEGGADMTEDEALERVEQHIDNAITHMTPQPRPKPRRRLDIPCADSHGRDTGLYQVERVYWLDDIPTDKNQQIFDTLHT
;
A
#
# COMPACT_ATOMS: atom_id res chain seq x y z
N MET A 1 34.57 3.16 10.45
CA MET A 1 33.97 4.33 9.77
C MET A 1 32.54 3.96 9.43
N ARG A 2 31.58 4.57 10.15
CA ARG A 2 30.14 4.37 9.98
C ARG A 2 29.73 4.98 8.65
N HIS A 3 29.54 4.17 7.62
CA HIS A 3 28.87 4.64 6.42
C HIS A 3 27.37 4.69 6.70
N LEU A 4 26.92 5.91 6.97
CA LEU A 4 25.56 6.38 6.71
C LEU A 4 25.22 6.03 5.25
N VAL A 5 24.79 4.81 4.99
CA VAL A 5 24.08 4.49 3.74
C VAL A 5 22.67 4.97 4.01
N ILE A 6 22.37 6.16 3.49
CA ILE A 6 21.02 6.70 3.36
C ILE A 6 20.28 5.70 2.48
N ALA A 7 19.72 4.65 3.10
CA ALA A 7 18.76 3.79 2.47
C ALA A 7 17.58 4.70 2.13
N ILE A 8 17.42 5.00 0.85
CA ILE A 8 16.21 5.64 0.36
C ILE A 8 15.12 4.59 0.54
N ILE A 9 14.41 4.75 1.65
CA ILE A 9 13.34 3.87 2.14
C ILE A 9 12.17 4.06 1.18
N THR A 10 12.05 3.19 0.19
CA THR A 10 10.92 3.20 -0.74
C THR A 10 9.71 2.59 -0.04
N ALA A 11 8.94 3.42 0.67
CA ALA A 11 7.62 3.05 1.16
C ALA A 11 6.69 2.97 -0.04
N VAL A 12 6.25 1.77 -0.39
CA VAL A 12 5.20 1.58 -1.39
C VAL A 12 3.88 1.92 -0.69
N LEU A 13 3.40 3.14 -0.93
CA LEU A 13 2.09 3.62 -0.53
C LEU A 13 1.12 3.37 -1.70
N LEU A 14 0.52 2.18 -1.74
CA LEU A 14 -0.60 1.90 -2.64
C LEU A 14 -1.87 2.53 -2.04
N LEU A 15 -2.07 3.80 -2.34
CA LEU A 15 -3.24 4.58 -1.94
C LEU A 15 -4.43 4.20 -2.82
N ILE A 16 -5.05 3.03 -2.56
CA ILE A 16 -6.41 2.77 -3.05
C ILE A 16 -7.37 3.27 -1.98
N GLY A 17 -7.66 4.56 -2.03
CA GLY A 17 -8.79 5.09 -1.27
C GLY A 17 -9.11 6.48 -1.75
N ALA A 18 -10.04 6.53 -2.69
CA ALA A 18 -10.86 7.70 -2.82
C ALA A 18 -11.90 7.63 -1.68
N CYS A 19 -11.64 8.32 -0.56
CA CYS A 19 -12.75 8.85 0.24
C CYS A 19 -13.42 9.95 -0.60
N ALA A 20 -14.09 9.57 -1.68
CA ALA A 20 -14.88 10.45 -2.52
C ALA A 20 -15.98 9.58 -3.14
N GLY A 21 -17.18 9.72 -2.56
CA GLY A 21 -18.37 9.06 -3.06
C GLY A 21 -18.63 9.44 -4.52
N GLU A 22 -18.75 8.41 -5.36
CA GLU A 22 -19.69 8.26 -6.48
C GLU A 22 -19.28 6.98 -7.23
N GLY A 23 -19.79 5.82 -6.79
CA GLY A 23 -19.83 4.61 -7.64
C GLY A 23 -19.07 3.36 -7.17
N GLY A 24 -18.39 3.37 -6.02
CA GLY A 24 -17.92 2.14 -5.37
C GLY A 24 -19.03 1.52 -4.52
N ALA A 25 -19.27 0.22 -4.62
CA ALA A 25 -20.19 -0.46 -3.69
C ALA A 25 -19.58 -0.40 -2.28
N ASP A 26 -20.39 -0.02 -1.29
CA ASP A 26 -20.02 -0.16 0.12
C ASP A 26 -19.67 -1.63 0.39
N MET A 27 -18.52 -1.86 1.02
CA MET A 27 -18.03 -3.18 1.37
C MET A 27 -17.89 -3.29 2.88
N THR A 28 -18.03 -4.51 3.40
CA THR A 28 -17.68 -4.82 4.78
C THR A 28 -16.18 -4.63 5.01
N GLU A 29 -15.78 -4.47 6.27
CA GLU A 29 -14.35 -4.40 6.63
C GLU A 29 -13.59 -5.63 6.11
N ASP A 30 -14.13 -6.83 6.32
CA ASP A 30 -13.50 -8.08 5.85
C ASP A 30 -13.32 -8.13 4.32
N GLU A 31 -14.30 -7.67 3.55
CA GLU A 31 -14.19 -7.58 2.08
C GLU A 31 -13.14 -6.55 1.65
N ALA A 32 -13.05 -5.42 2.35
CA ALA A 32 -12.02 -4.41 2.10
C ALA A 32 -10.62 -4.97 2.40
N LEU A 33 -10.50 -5.73 3.49
CA LEU A 33 -9.26 -6.42 3.89
C LEU A 33 -8.83 -7.43 2.84
N GLU A 34 -9.72 -8.32 2.41
CA GLU A 34 -9.40 -9.32 1.39
C GLU A 34 -8.97 -8.65 0.08
N ARG A 35 -9.70 -7.61 -0.33
CA ARG A 35 -9.42 -6.90 -1.57
C ARG A 35 -8.07 -6.19 -1.56
N VAL A 36 -7.69 -5.55 -0.45
CA VAL A 36 -6.38 -4.88 -0.36
C VAL A 36 -5.23 -5.88 -0.33
N GLU A 37 -5.37 -7.02 0.36
CA GLU A 37 -4.34 -8.07 0.37
C GLU A 37 -4.17 -8.68 -1.02
N GLN A 38 -5.27 -8.98 -1.72
CA GLN A 38 -5.22 -9.46 -3.09
C GLN A 38 -4.54 -8.46 -4.04
N HIS A 39 -4.75 -7.16 -3.84
CA HIS A 39 -4.07 -6.13 -4.62
C HIS A 39 -2.56 -6.14 -4.40
N ILE A 40 -2.10 -6.24 -3.14
CA ILE A 40 -0.69 -6.33 -2.78
C ILE A 40 -0.05 -7.60 -3.37
N ASP A 41 -0.70 -8.76 -3.22
CA ASP A 41 -0.20 -10.04 -3.73
C ASP A 41 -0.06 -10.03 -5.25
N ASN A 42 -1.05 -9.47 -5.96
CA ASN A 42 -1.00 -9.32 -7.41
C ASN A 42 0.15 -8.41 -7.84
N ALA A 43 0.34 -7.26 -7.16
CA ALA A 43 1.43 -6.34 -7.47
C ALA A 43 2.81 -6.98 -7.28
N ILE A 44 2.98 -7.78 -6.22
CA ILE A 44 4.25 -8.45 -5.89
C ILE A 44 4.55 -9.64 -6.80
N THR A 45 3.53 -10.37 -7.26
CA THR A 45 3.69 -11.59 -8.07
C THR A 45 4.43 -11.34 -9.39
N HIS A 46 4.36 -10.12 -9.94
CA HIS A 46 5.01 -9.77 -11.20
C HIS A 46 6.43 -9.20 -11.05
N MET A 47 6.94 -9.09 -9.81
CA MET A 47 8.25 -8.52 -9.55
C MET A 47 9.39 -9.53 -9.75
N THR A 48 10.54 -9.06 -10.23
CA THR A 48 11.78 -9.85 -10.33
C THR A 48 12.99 -9.05 -9.84
N PRO A 49 13.71 -9.51 -8.79
CA PRO A 49 13.41 -10.71 -8.00
C PRO A 49 12.10 -10.57 -7.23
N GLN A 50 11.44 -11.70 -6.94
CA GLN A 50 10.22 -11.68 -6.16
C GLN A 50 10.55 -11.30 -4.71
N PRO A 51 10.02 -10.18 -4.18
CA PRO A 51 10.32 -9.75 -2.83
C PRO A 51 9.55 -10.56 -1.79
N ARG A 52 10.02 -10.49 -0.55
CA ARG A 52 9.29 -11.02 0.61
C ARG A 52 8.55 -9.89 1.31
N PRO A 53 7.20 -9.82 1.26
CA PRO A 53 6.45 -8.77 1.94
C PRO A 53 6.56 -8.92 3.46
N LYS A 54 6.81 -7.80 4.14
CA LYS A 54 6.83 -7.69 5.59
C LYS A 54 5.83 -6.63 6.04
N PRO A 55 4.72 -7.03 6.70
CA PRO A 55 3.66 -6.10 7.06
C PRO A 55 4.16 -5.01 7.99
N ARG A 56 3.63 -3.80 7.79
CA ARG A 56 3.80 -2.66 8.68
C ARG A 56 2.51 -2.45 9.47
N ARG A 57 2.50 -1.41 10.30
CA ARG A 57 1.31 -1.02 11.06
C ARG A 57 0.17 -0.78 10.09
N ARG A 58 -0.98 -1.40 10.37
CA ARG A 58 -2.24 -1.17 9.66
C ARG A 58 -2.69 0.27 9.88
N LEU A 59 -3.19 0.88 8.82
CA LEU A 59 -3.73 2.22 8.84
C LEU A 59 -5.17 2.10 8.34
N ASP A 60 -6.12 2.15 9.26
CA ASP A 60 -7.53 2.23 8.92
C ASP A 60 -7.94 3.68 9.23
N ILE A 61 -8.20 4.46 8.17
CA ILE A 61 -8.34 5.91 8.23
C ILE A 61 -9.84 6.24 8.13
N PRO A 62 -10.45 6.89 9.14
CA PRO A 62 -11.84 7.34 9.04
C PRO A 62 -12.01 8.28 7.85
N CYS A 63 -13.02 8.05 7.01
CA CYS A 63 -13.39 9.00 5.99
C CYS A 63 -14.16 10.17 6.61
N ALA A 64 -13.92 11.37 6.08
CA ALA A 64 -14.64 12.57 6.46
C ALA A 64 -15.49 13.09 5.29
N ASP A 65 -16.65 13.65 5.58
CA ASP A 65 -17.44 14.40 4.60
C ASP A 65 -16.77 15.74 4.25
N SER A 66 -17.36 16.48 3.30
CA SER A 66 -16.86 17.79 2.87
C SER A 66 -16.81 18.86 3.98
N HIS A 67 -17.44 18.60 5.13
CA HIS A 67 -17.46 19.47 6.31
C HIS A 67 -16.57 18.92 7.44
N GLY A 68 -15.77 17.87 7.18
CA GLY A 68 -14.86 17.26 8.14
C GLY A 68 -15.54 16.38 9.18
N ARG A 69 -16.80 15.97 8.96
CA ARG A 69 -17.54 15.09 9.88
C ARG A 69 -17.32 13.63 9.52
N ASP A 70 -17.21 12.78 10.54
CA ASP A 70 -17.12 11.33 10.37
C ASP A 70 -18.37 10.79 9.65
N THR A 71 -18.15 9.98 8.62
CA THR A 71 -19.21 9.34 7.84
C THR A 71 -19.56 7.94 8.33
N GLY A 72 -18.81 7.40 9.29
CA GLY A 72 -18.86 6.00 9.69
C GLY A 72 -18.15 5.05 8.71
N LEU A 73 -17.59 5.59 7.62
CA LEU A 73 -16.82 4.82 6.64
C LEU A 73 -15.33 4.91 6.95
N TYR A 74 -14.59 3.86 6.60
CA TYR A 74 -13.15 3.79 6.79
C TYR A 74 -12.46 3.43 5.47
N GLN A 75 -11.33 4.08 5.21
CA GLN A 75 -10.36 3.64 4.22
C GLN A 75 -9.45 2.60 4.86
N VAL A 76 -9.38 1.41 4.27
CA VAL A 76 -8.46 0.35 4.67
C VAL A 76 -7.15 0.51 3.90
N GLU A 77 -6.04 0.73 4.60
CA GLU A 77 -4.71 0.85 4.01
C GLU A 77 -3.77 -0.20 4.58
N ARG A 78 -3.03 -0.89 3.70
CA ARG A 78 -1.98 -1.84 4.08
C ARG A 78 -0.65 -1.36 3.56
N VAL A 79 0.33 -1.31 4.45
CA VAL A 79 1.70 -0.92 4.14
C VAL A 79 2.60 -2.13 4.35
N TYR A 80 3.47 -2.39 3.38
CA TYR A 80 4.43 -3.48 3.41
C TYR A 80 5.83 -2.96 3.13
N TRP A 81 6.81 -3.50 3.86
CA TRP A 81 8.20 -3.47 3.39
C TRP A 81 8.44 -4.64 2.44
N LEU A 82 9.18 -4.39 1.37
CA LEU A 82 9.60 -5.41 0.43
C LEU A 82 11.05 -5.78 0.74
N ASP A 83 11.25 -6.90 1.43
CA ASP A 83 12.58 -7.44 1.71
C ASP A 83 13.13 -8.17 0.46
N ASP A 84 14.43 -8.44 0.48
CA ASP A 84 15.13 -9.26 -0.52
C ASP A 84 15.22 -8.64 -1.94
N ILE A 85 15.05 -7.31 -2.03
CA ILE A 85 15.32 -6.51 -3.23
C ILE A 85 16.76 -5.98 -3.21
N PRO A 86 17.60 -6.35 -4.19
CA PRO A 86 18.91 -5.74 -4.39
C PRO A 86 18.80 -4.24 -4.68
N THR A 87 19.69 -3.42 -4.09
CA THR A 87 19.60 -1.95 -4.20
C THR A 87 19.70 -1.44 -5.64
N ASP A 88 20.44 -2.14 -6.51
CA ASP A 88 20.55 -1.85 -7.94
C ASP A 88 19.24 -2.10 -8.72
N LYS A 89 18.26 -2.75 -8.10
CA LYS A 89 16.94 -3.05 -8.66
C LYS A 89 15.82 -2.12 -8.19
N ASN A 90 16.09 -1.19 -7.28
CA ASN A 90 15.08 -0.30 -6.70
C ASN A 90 14.29 0.47 -7.76
N GLN A 91 14.95 1.04 -8.77
CA GLN A 91 14.27 1.80 -9.82
C GLN A 91 13.36 0.90 -10.66
N GLN A 92 13.85 -0.25 -11.08
CA GLN A 92 13.09 -1.22 -11.87
C GLN A 92 11.82 -1.69 -11.13
N ILE A 93 11.93 -1.98 -9.84
CA ILE A 93 10.78 -2.38 -9.02
C ILE A 93 9.81 -1.22 -8.84
N PHE A 94 10.31 0.00 -8.59
CA PHE A 94 9.47 1.19 -8.49
C PHE A 94 8.66 1.42 -9.77
N ASP A 95 9.30 1.32 -10.94
CA ASP A 95 8.65 1.50 -12.24
C ASP A 95 7.59 0.42 -12.47
N THR A 96 7.87 -0.82 -12.07
CA THR A 96 6.93 -1.96 -12.16
C THR A 96 5.68 -1.73 -11.32
N LEU A 97 5.81 -1.07 -10.17
CA LEU A 97 4.70 -0.76 -9.27
C LEU A 97 3.81 0.42 -9.70
N HIS A 98 4.32 1.30 -10.57
CA HIS A 98 3.63 2.52 -10.99
C HIS A 98 3.20 2.50 -12.48
N THR A 99 3.28 1.33 -13.12
CA THR A 99 2.78 1.10 -14.49
C THR A 99 1.38 0.52 -14.45
#